data_AF-A0A957Q1V6-F1
#
_entry.id   AF-A0A957Q1V6-F1
#
_cell.length_a   1.000
_cell.length_b   1.000
_cell.length_c   1.000
_cell.angle_alpha   90.00
_cell.angle_beta   90.00
_cell.angle_gamma   90.00
#
_symmetry.space_group_name_H-M   'P 1'
#
loop_
_entity.id
_entity.type
_entity.pdbx_description
1 polymer ?
#
loop_
_entity_poly.entity_id
_entity_poly.type
_entity_poly.pdbx_seq_one_letter_code
_entity_poly.pdbx_strand_id
1 'polypeptide(L)'
;MHPFSLFIVIVLTLTAGFADAQGFLYSTAVWQQGVFNWSAAWRSAIGFSLSVPCYWIAVRYLHEGGIITPEIQALFWFVVTITGVAIAGGNFLGWNLIDKVVAIAILGGVVWLMVRTGA
;
A
#
# COMPACT_ATOMS: atom_id res chain seq x y z
N MET A 1 -0.28 -21.41 -7.98
CA MET A 1 -0.78 -20.90 -6.68
C MET A 1 -2.18 -21.46 -6.42
N HIS A 2 -2.46 -21.98 -5.22
CA HIS A 2 -3.81 -22.49 -4.89
C HIS A 2 -4.80 -21.32 -4.67
N PRO A 3 -6.10 -21.48 -4.97
CA PRO A 3 -7.11 -20.42 -4.80
C PRO A 3 -7.19 -19.88 -3.37
N PHE A 4 -7.00 -20.75 -2.38
CA PHE A 4 -6.98 -20.37 -0.97
C PHE A 4 -5.78 -19.48 -0.63
N SER A 5 -4.58 -19.81 -1.12
CA SER A 5 -3.38 -18.98 -0.94
C SER A 5 -3.55 -17.62 -1.62
N LEU A 6 -4.16 -17.58 -2.80
CA LEU A 6 -4.45 -16.32 -3.50
C LEU A 6 -5.38 -15.42 -2.69
N PHE A 7 -6.45 -16.00 -2.14
CA PHE A 7 -7.35 -15.26 -1.25
C PHE A 7 -6.63 -14.67 -0.04
N ILE A 8 -5.77 -15.47 0.61
CA ILE A 8 -4.96 -14.98 1.75
C ILE A 8 -4.06 -13.83 1.34
N VAL A 9 -3.34 -13.94 0.20
CA VAL A 9 -2.50 -12.86 -0.30
C VAL A 9 -3.30 -11.60 -0.52
N ILE A 10 -4.46 -11.68 -1.17
CA ILE A 10 -5.31 -10.51 -1.42
C ILE A 10 -5.71 -9.85 -0.09
N VAL A 11 -6.21 -10.62 0.87
CA VAL A 11 -6.64 -10.09 2.18
C VAL A 11 -5.48 -9.47 2.93
N LEU A 12 -4.32 -10.13 2.97
CA LEU A 12 -3.14 -9.63 3.68
C LEU A 12 -2.55 -8.40 3.01
N THR A 13 -2.46 -8.36 1.68
CA THR A 13 -1.96 -7.18 0.95
C THR A 13 -2.91 -6.00 1.12
N LEU A 14 -4.22 -6.21 1.06
CA LEU A 14 -5.22 -5.17 1.33
C LEU A 14 -5.08 -4.64 2.76
N THR A 15 -4.95 -5.53 3.74
CA THR A 15 -4.80 -5.16 5.15
C THR A 15 -3.49 -4.41 5.39
N ALA A 16 -2.37 -4.91 4.84
CA ALA A 16 -1.06 -4.31 4.96
C ALA A 16 -1.04 -2.90 4.36
N GLY A 17 -1.44 -2.77 3.09
CA GLY A 17 -1.43 -1.48 2.42
C GLY A 17 -2.39 -0.48 3.05
N PHE A 18 -3.56 -0.93 3.54
CA PHE A 18 -4.47 -0.05 4.27
C PHE A 18 -3.89 0.40 5.63
N ALA A 19 -3.21 -0.49 6.35
CA ALA A 19 -2.54 -0.16 7.61
C ALA A 19 -1.42 0.88 7.40
N ASP A 20 -0.62 0.74 6.35
CA ASP A 20 0.36 1.76 5.99
C ASP A 20 -0.27 3.07 5.54
N ALA A 21 -1.37 3.01 4.79
CA ALA A 21 -2.11 4.21 4.42
C ALA A 21 -2.53 5.02 5.66
N GLN A 22 -3.03 4.36 6.70
CA GLN A 22 -3.30 5.00 7.98
C GLN A 22 -2.02 5.55 8.61
N GLY A 23 -0.93 4.76 8.59
CA GLY A 23 0.40 5.17 9.02
C GLY A 23 0.84 6.50 8.41
N PHE A 24 0.70 6.63 7.09
CA PHE A 24 1.02 7.84 6.32
C PHE A 24 0.09 9.01 6.64
N LEU A 25 -1.22 8.78 6.83
CA LEU A 25 -2.13 9.87 7.16
C LEU A 25 -1.80 10.46 8.53
N TYR A 26 -1.59 9.62 9.56
CA TYR A 26 -1.23 10.10 10.89
C TYR A 26 0.18 10.71 10.94
N SER A 27 1.11 10.28 10.07
CA SER A 27 2.47 10.82 10.05
C SER A 27 2.50 12.32 9.70
N THR A 28 1.54 12.80 8.90
CA THR A 28 1.41 14.24 8.55
C THR A 28 1.14 15.13 9.76
N ALA A 29 0.62 14.55 10.86
CA ALA A 29 0.29 15.27 12.09
C ALA A 29 1.35 15.10 13.20
N VAL A 30 2.44 14.37 12.95
CA VAL A 30 3.48 14.10 13.95
C VAL A 30 4.22 15.37 14.35
N TRP A 31 4.49 16.24 13.37
CA TRP A 31 5.08 17.55 13.60
C TRP A 31 4.06 18.61 13.20
N GLN A 32 3.49 19.29 14.19
CA GLN A 32 2.54 20.37 13.96
C GLN A 32 3.01 21.62 14.70
N GLN A 33 3.15 22.73 13.96
CA GLN A 33 3.57 24.02 14.51
C GLN A 33 4.90 23.97 15.29
N GLY A 34 5.83 23.11 14.87
CA GLY A 34 7.13 22.92 15.53
C GLY A 34 7.10 22.06 16.80
N VAL A 35 5.94 21.53 17.20
CA VAL A 35 5.78 20.66 18.37
C VAL A 35 5.55 19.22 17.92
N PHE A 36 6.14 18.27 18.65
CA PHE A 36 5.95 16.84 18.41
C PHE A 36 4.64 16.34 19.03
N ASN A 37 3.77 15.77 18.20
CA ASN A 37 2.52 15.16 18.61
C ASN A 37 2.68 13.64 18.81
N TRP A 38 2.85 13.23 20.06
CA TRP A 38 3.01 11.82 20.44
C TRP A 38 1.81 10.94 20.08
N SER A 39 0.59 11.48 20.11
CA SER A 39 -0.61 10.72 19.77
C SER A 39 -0.62 10.34 18.30
N ALA A 40 -0.29 11.31 17.42
CA ALA A 40 -0.16 11.07 15.99
C ALA A 40 1.00 10.10 15.69
N ALA A 41 2.13 10.26 16.38
CA ALA A 41 3.29 9.38 16.21
C ALA A 41 2.98 7.93 16.56
N TRP A 42 2.30 7.67 17.68
CA TRP A 42 1.95 6.32 18.08
C TRP A 42 0.94 5.66 17.13
N ARG A 43 -0.07 6.41 16.68
CA ARG A 43 -1.04 5.91 15.69
C ARG A 43 -0.37 5.59 14.36
N SER A 44 0.55 6.45 13.92
CA SER A 44 1.35 6.23 12.72
C SER A 44 2.21 4.97 12.85
N ALA A 45 2.92 4.84 13.98
CA ALA A 45 3.76 3.68 14.28
C ALA A 45 2.97 2.37 14.33
N ILE A 46 1.76 2.36 14.91
CA ILE A 46 0.87 1.19 14.91
C ILE A 46 0.52 0.80 13.47
N GLY A 47 0.14 1.76 12.62
CA GLY A 47 -0.21 1.50 11.22
C GLY A 47 0.92 0.78 10.49
N PHE A 48 2.13 1.34 10.54
CA PHE A 48 3.32 0.70 9.95
C PHE A 48 3.65 -0.64 10.58
N SER A 49 3.56 -0.77 11.90
CA SER A 49 3.89 -2.00 12.62
C SER A 49 2.92 -3.14 12.32
N LEU A 50 1.65 -2.84 12.05
CA LEU A 50 0.66 -3.86 11.66
C LEU A 50 0.84 -4.29 10.20
N SER A 51 1.28 -3.39 9.33
CA SER A 51 1.49 -3.70 7.93
C SER A 51 2.63 -4.70 7.71
N VAL A 52 3.77 -4.49 8.37
CA VAL A 52 4.99 -5.26 8.13
C VAL A 52 4.76 -6.79 8.29
N PRO A 53 4.17 -7.30 9.38
CA PRO A 53 3.85 -8.72 9.51
C PRO A 53 2.88 -9.22 8.43
N CYS A 54 1.85 -8.44 8.08
CA CYS A 54 0.88 -8.81 7.04
C CYS A 54 1.58 -8.96 5.68
N TYR A 55 2.47 -8.03 5.34
CA TYR A 55 3.26 -8.07 4.12
C TYR A 55 4.21 -9.27 4.10
N TRP A 56 4.93 -9.56 5.20
CA TRP A 56 5.81 -10.73 5.29
C TRP A 56 5.07 -12.05 5.07
N ILE A 57 3.88 -12.19 5.65
CA ILE A 57 3.05 -13.39 5.45
C ILE A 57 2.56 -13.45 3.99
N ALA A 58 2.14 -12.32 3.39
CA ALA A 58 1.72 -12.29 2.00
C ALA A 58 2.87 -12.69 1.04
N VAL A 59 4.08 -12.17 1.27
CA VAL A 59 5.28 -12.49 0.48
C VAL A 59 5.61 -13.98 0.52
N ARG A 60 5.46 -14.64 1.68
CA ARG A 60 5.63 -16.10 1.77
C ARG A 60 4.73 -16.84 0.77
N TYR A 61 3.44 -16.50 0.71
CA TYR A 61 2.51 -17.14 -0.23
C TYR A 61 2.75 -16.75 -1.69
N LEU A 62 3.25 -15.54 -1.94
CA LEU A 62 3.70 -15.11 -3.27
C LEU A 62 4.90 -15.95 -3.73
N HIS A 63 5.87 -16.21 -2.85
CA HIS A 63 7.01 -17.11 -3.12
C HIS A 63 6.56 -18.53 -3.42
N GLU A 64 5.64 -19.09 -2.62
CA GLU A 64 5.05 -20.41 -2.88
C GLU A 64 4.29 -20.45 -4.24
N GLY A 65 3.81 -19.29 -4.70
CA GLY A 65 3.19 -19.10 -6.01
C GLY A 65 4.16 -18.87 -7.18
N GLY A 66 5.47 -18.80 -6.92
CA GLY A 66 6.51 -18.53 -7.93
C GLY A 66 6.81 -17.04 -8.17
N ILE A 67 6.18 -16.12 -7.43
CA ILE A 67 6.42 -14.68 -7.52
C ILE A 67 7.50 -14.31 -6.51
N ILE A 68 8.77 -14.35 -6.94
CA ILE A 68 9.94 -14.18 -6.07
C ILE A 68 10.57 -12.78 -6.22
N THR A 69 10.30 -12.10 -7.34
CA THR A 69 10.86 -10.79 -7.64
C THR A 69 10.31 -9.73 -6.67
N PRO A 70 11.18 -9.04 -5.91
CA PRO A 70 10.75 -8.05 -4.92
C PRO A 70 9.97 -6.88 -5.54
N GLU A 71 10.24 -6.55 -6.80
CA GLU A 71 9.58 -5.47 -7.55
C GLU A 71 8.08 -5.74 -7.69
N ILE A 72 7.71 -6.95 -8.10
CA ILE A 72 6.30 -7.35 -8.27
C ILE A 72 5.58 -7.41 -6.91
N GLN A 73 6.25 -7.93 -5.87
CA GLN A 73 5.69 -8.02 -4.53
C GLN A 73 5.42 -6.62 -3.94
N ALA A 74 6.39 -5.72 -4.05
CA ALA A 74 6.28 -4.36 -3.58
C ALA A 74 5.20 -3.58 -4.36
N LEU A 75 5.08 -3.81 -5.67
CA LEU A 75 4.07 -3.18 -6.51
C LEU A 75 2.65 -3.44 -6.00
N PHE A 76 2.30 -4.69 -5.69
CA PHE A 76 0.97 -5.03 -5.15
C PHE A 76 0.68 -4.27 -3.86
N TRP A 77 1.66 -4.20 -2.97
CA TRP A 77 1.56 -3.47 -1.72
C TRP A 77 1.43 -1.95 -1.95
N PHE A 78 2.29 -1.35 -2.76
CA PHE A 78 2.26 0.10 -3.06
C PHE A 78 0.95 0.55 -3.69
N VAL A 79 0.39 -0.23 -4.62
CA VAL A 79 -0.90 0.08 -5.25
C VAL A 79 -2.00 0.20 -4.19
N VAL A 80 -2.07 -0.77 -3.28
CA VAL A 80 -3.04 -0.73 -2.17
C VAL A 80 -2.77 0.45 -1.25
N THR A 81 -1.53 0.68 -0.86
CA THR A 81 -1.15 1.77 0.05
C THR A 81 -1.52 3.13 -0.51
N ILE A 82 -1.13 3.44 -1.75
CA ILE A 82 -1.41 4.74 -2.39
C ILE A 82 -2.92 4.93 -2.55
N THR A 83 -3.63 3.89 -3.00
CA THR A 83 -5.09 3.93 -3.13
C THR A 83 -5.75 4.14 -1.76
N GLY A 84 -5.27 3.46 -0.73
CA GLY A 84 -5.72 3.60 0.64
C GLY A 84 -5.54 5.02 1.17
N VAL A 85 -4.37 5.65 0.92
CA VAL A 85 -4.10 7.05 1.32
C VAL A 85 -5.07 7.99 0.62
N ALA A 86 -5.29 7.80 -0.68
CA ALA A 86 -6.17 8.67 -1.46
C ALA A 86 -7.63 8.57 -0.97
N ILE A 87 -8.12 7.35 -0.70
CA ILE A 87 -9.48 7.11 -0.22
C ILE A 87 -9.64 7.62 1.21
N ALA A 88 -8.77 7.23 2.14
CA ALA A 88 -8.89 7.59 3.56
C ALA A 88 -8.56 9.06 3.83
N GLY A 89 -7.77 9.71 2.97
CA GLY A 89 -7.57 11.15 2.96
C GLY A 89 -8.79 11.95 2.49
N GLY A 90 -9.88 11.30 2.07
CA GLY A 90 -11.16 11.93 1.71
C GLY A 90 -11.17 12.68 0.37
N ASN A 91 -10.01 12.95 -0.22
CA ASN A 91 -9.91 13.73 -1.46
C ASN A 91 -10.24 12.94 -2.73
N PHE A 92 -10.09 11.61 -2.76
CA PHE A 92 -10.17 10.84 -4.00
C PHE A 92 -11.56 10.84 -4.67
N LEU A 93 -12.64 10.84 -3.88
CA LEU A 93 -14.00 10.94 -4.43
C LEU A 93 -14.27 12.32 -5.04
N GLY A 94 -13.62 13.37 -4.53
CA GLY A 94 -13.71 14.74 -5.01
C GLY A 94 -12.78 15.08 -6.18
N TRP A 95 -11.90 14.16 -6.59
CA TRP A 95 -11.01 14.38 -7.74
C TRP A 95 -11.80 14.53 -9.04
N ASN A 96 -11.33 15.45 -9.89
CA ASN A 96 -11.86 15.61 -11.23
C ASN A 96 -11.55 14.36 -12.08
N LEU A 97 -12.36 14.14 -13.11
CA LEU A 97 -12.21 12.97 -13.99
C LEU A 97 -10.80 12.85 -14.58
N ILE A 98 -10.18 13.99 -14.92
CA ILE A 98 -8.82 14.05 -15.47
C ILE A 98 -7.80 13.51 -14.45
N ASP A 99 -7.89 13.92 -13.18
CA ASP A 99 -6.96 13.47 -12.14
C ASP A 99 -7.05 11.95 -11.92
N LYS A 100 -8.26 11.39 -12.00
CA LYS A 100 -8.51 9.94 -11.94
C LYS A 100 -7.88 9.21 -13.13
N VAL A 101 -8.04 9.75 -14.34
CA VAL A 101 -7.42 9.19 -15.56
C VAL A 101 -5.90 9.22 -15.48
N VAL A 102 -5.32 10.33 -15.03
CA VAL A 102 -3.86 10.46 -14.85
C VAL A 102 -3.35 9.46 -13.81
N ALA A 103 -4.04 9.31 -12.67
CA ALA A 103 -3.67 8.33 -11.66
C ALA A 103 -3.67 6.89 -12.20
N ILE A 104 -4.71 6.51 -12.95
CA ILE A 104 -4.79 5.19 -13.60
C ILE A 104 -3.66 5.01 -14.62
N ALA A 105 -3.36 6.04 -15.42
CA ALA A 105 -2.28 5.98 -16.41
C ALA A 105 -0.90 5.82 -15.76
N ILE A 106 -0.62 6.55 -14.68
CA ILE A 106 0.63 6.43 -13.92
C ILE A 106 0.75 5.04 -13.30
N LEU A 107 -0.31 4.57 -12.62
CA LEU A 107 -0.32 3.22 -12.04
C LEU A 107 -0.09 2.16 -13.11
N GLY A 108 -0.78 2.25 -14.24
CA GLY A 108 -0.58 1.36 -15.38
C GLY A 108 0.84 1.41 -15.93
N GLY A 109 1.43 2.60 -16.04
CA GLY A 109 2.82 2.79 -16.49
C GLY A 109 3.85 2.19 -15.54
N VAL A 110 3.67 2.35 -14.23
CA VAL A 110 4.54 1.74 -13.20
C VAL A 110 4.40 0.22 -13.25
N VAL A 111 3.18 -0.32 -13.29
CA VAL A 111 2.93 -1.76 -13.41
C VAL A 111 3.61 -2.32 -14.66
N TRP A 112 3.44 -1.65 -15.81
CA TRP A 112 4.08 -2.04 -17.07
C TRP A 112 5.61 -2.05 -16.98
N LEU A 113 6.21 -1.00 -16.42
CA LEU A 113 7.66 -0.93 -16.26
C LEU A 113 8.17 -2.06 -15.38
N MET A 114 7.54 -2.31 -14.22
CA MET A 114 7.94 -3.36 -13.29
C MET A 114 7.84 -4.76 -13.91
N VAL A 115 6.77 -5.04 -14.66
CA VAL A 115 6.63 -6.32 -15.38
C VAL A 115 7.69 -6.46 -16.47
N ARG A 116 8.02 -5.38 -17.18
CA ARG A 116 9.02 -5.40 -18.26
C ARG A 116 10.46 -5.54 -17.74
N THR A 117 10.79 -4.95 -16.59
CA THR A 117 12.16 -4.96 -16.04
C THR A 117 12.40 -6.09 -15.05
N GLY A 118 11.34 -6.65 -14.46
CA GLY A 118 11.41 -7.76 -13.50
C GLY A 118 11.26 -9.15 -14.12
N ALA A 119 10.88 -9.26 -15.40
CA ALA A 119 10.89 -10.49 -16.19
C ALA A 119 12.19 -10.62 -16.98
#